data_AF-A0A2H0VP09-F1
#
_entry.id   AF-A0A2H0VP09-F1
#
_cell.length_a   1.000
_cell.length_b   1.000
_cell.length_c   1.000
_cell.angle_alpha   90.00
_cell.angle_beta   90.00
_cell.angle_gamma   90.00
#
_symmetry.space_group_name_H-M   'P 1'
#
loop_
_entity.id
_entity.type
_entity.pdbx_description
1 polymer ?
#
loop_
_entity_poly.entity_id
_entity_poly.type
_entity_poly.pdbx_seq_one_letter_code
_entity_poly.pdbx_strand_id
1 'polypeptide(L)'
;MRLKQTFSKINYLQKGFELYSDDSCNSIVFTFDNEVDPDPDFGGVVLGEILLEGNSIIMTITSLVDSEKMRKETLMENVSDFSFSFFSPSQKKWITNWDKKETCLPVMIKLHINAKDYCYIFNQENPIELS
;
A
#
# COMPACT_ATOMS: atom_id res chain seq x y z
N MET A 1 2.91 10.16 -11.15
CA MET A 1 1.84 9.21 -10.77
C MET A 1 1.82 9.10 -9.26
N ARG A 2 0.70 9.43 -8.59
CA ARG A 2 0.60 9.46 -7.12
C ARG A 2 0.83 8.10 -6.46
N LEU A 3 0.39 7.01 -7.11
CA LEU A 3 0.67 5.63 -6.67
C LEU A 3 2.15 5.36 -6.39
N LYS A 4 3.06 5.77 -7.29
CA LYS A 4 4.50 5.58 -7.08
C LYS A 4 5.00 6.32 -5.85
N GLN A 5 4.48 7.52 -5.59
CA GLN A 5 4.83 8.31 -4.40
C GLN A 5 4.30 7.63 -3.13
N THR A 6 3.05 7.15 -3.15
CA THR A 6 2.46 6.40 -2.03
C THR A 6 3.30 5.19 -1.66
N PHE A 7 3.62 4.32 -2.62
CA PHE A 7 4.44 3.13 -2.35
C PHE A 7 5.88 3.46 -1.98
N SER A 8 6.41 4.63 -2.35
CA SER A 8 7.75 5.08 -1.90
C SER A 8 7.80 5.57 -0.46
N LYS A 9 6.65 5.97 0.12
CA LYS A 9 6.55 6.39 1.53
C LYS A 9 6.47 5.21 2.50
N ILE A 10 6.26 4.01 1.97
CA ILE A 10 6.16 2.78 2.75
C ILE A 10 7.55 2.45 3.31
N ASN A 11 7.78 2.81 4.58
CA ASN A 11 9.06 2.65 5.25
C ASN A 11 9.11 1.35 6.06
N TYR A 12 9.78 0.34 5.48
CA TYR A 12 9.96 -1.00 6.04
C TYR A 12 10.77 -1.05 7.34
N LEU A 13 11.46 0.03 7.70
CA LEU A 13 12.35 0.08 8.85
C LEU A 13 11.67 0.63 10.10
N GLN A 14 10.44 1.12 10.00
CA GLN A 14 9.70 1.58 11.18
C GLN A 14 9.09 0.39 11.93
N LYS A 15 9.39 0.33 13.22
CA LYS A 15 8.75 -0.61 14.16
C LYS A 15 7.25 -0.32 14.19
N GLY A 16 6.42 -1.34 14.00
CA GLY A 16 4.96 -1.17 13.88
C GLY A 16 4.46 -0.99 12.44
N PHE A 17 5.33 -1.25 11.45
CA PHE A 17 4.89 -1.39 10.06
C PHE A 17 3.96 -2.60 9.90
N GLU A 18 2.75 -2.36 9.39
CA GLU A 18 1.81 -3.40 9.01
C GLU A 18 1.64 -3.38 7.49
N LEU A 19 1.51 -4.55 6.87
CA LEU A 19 1.03 -4.66 5.49
C LEU A 19 0.28 -5.97 5.34
N TYR A 20 -0.95 -5.88 4.83
CA TYR A 20 -1.82 -7.02 4.62
C TYR A 20 -2.85 -6.72 3.54
N SER A 21 -3.48 -7.77 3.03
CA SER A 21 -4.72 -7.65 2.26
C SER A 21 -5.91 -7.90 3.17
N ASP A 22 -6.97 -7.13 3.01
CA ASP A 22 -8.24 -7.43 3.69
C ASP A 22 -8.93 -8.59 2.97
N ASP A 23 -9.34 -9.63 3.72
CA ASP A 23 -10.03 -10.80 3.18
C ASP A 23 -11.43 -10.46 2.63
N SER A 24 -12.00 -9.32 3.04
CA SER A 24 -13.35 -8.90 2.70
C SER A 24 -13.43 -7.87 1.57
N CYS A 25 -12.33 -7.16 1.30
CA CYS A 25 -12.25 -6.07 0.34
C CYS A 25 -10.92 -6.21 -0.42
N ASN A 26 -10.94 -6.12 -1.76
CA ASN A 26 -9.74 -6.12 -2.59
C ASN A 26 -8.91 -4.85 -2.33
N SER A 27 -8.33 -4.73 -1.15
CA SER A 27 -7.59 -3.59 -0.65
C SER A 27 -6.23 -4.01 -0.08
N ILE A 28 -5.29 -3.08 -0.16
CA ILE A 28 -3.97 -3.22 0.44
C ILE A 28 -3.94 -2.24 1.62
N VAL A 29 -3.78 -2.77 2.81
CA VAL A 29 -3.65 -1.97 4.02
C VAL A 29 -2.19 -1.95 4.44
N PHE A 30 -1.68 -0.79 4.82
CA PHE A 30 -0.32 -0.61 5.28
C PHE A 30 -0.18 0.60 6.21
N THR A 31 0.83 0.64 7.06
CA THR A 31 1.18 1.87 7.80
C THR A 31 2.31 2.61 7.09
N PHE A 32 2.34 3.94 7.14
CA PHE A 32 3.42 4.74 6.56
C PHE A 32 3.60 6.05 7.31
N ASP A 33 4.78 6.64 7.16
CA ASP A 33 5.06 7.98 7.68
C ASP A 33 4.50 9.03 6.71
N ASN A 34 3.46 9.74 7.14
CA ASN A 34 2.85 10.83 6.38
C ASN A 34 3.60 12.16 6.54
N GLU A 35 4.80 12.13 7.14
CA GLU A 35 5.67 13.29 7.35
C GLU A 35 4.93 14.39 8.15
N VAL A 36 5.17 15.65 7.81
CA VAL A 36 4.51 16.80 8.44
C VAL A 36 3.20 17.08 7.71
N ASP A 37 2.08 16.87 8.39
CA ASP A 37 0.74 17.26 7.93
C ASP A 37 0.27 18.52 8.67
N PRO A 38 -0.45 19.45 8.01
CA PRO A 38 -1.06 20.61 8.68
C PRO A 38 -2.05 20.24 9.80
N ASP A 39 -2.65 19.06 9.73
CA ASP A 39 -3.49 18.51 10.79
C ASP A 39 -2.68 17.55 11.65
N PRO A 40 -2.52 17.84 12.95
CA PRO A 40 -1.65 17.06 13.82
C PRO A 40 -2.06 15.59 13.94
N ASP A 41 -3.33 15.24 13.69
CA ASP A 41 -3.78 13.85 13.76
C ASP A 41 -3.30 13.00 12.58
N PHE A 42 -2.87 13.63 11.50
CA PHE A 42 -2.31 12.98 10.31
C PHE A 42 -0.79 13.17 10.19
N GLY A 43 -0.14 13.79 11.19
CA GLY A 43 1.31 13.93 11.23
C GLY A 43 1.99 12.65 11.71
N GLY A 44 3.10 12.27 11.08
CA GLY A 44 3.84 11.06 11.40
C GLY A 44 3.14 9.79 10.91
N VAL A 45 3.17 8.72 11.70
CA VAL A 45 2.71 7.40 11.25
C VAL A 45 1.18 7.31 11.21
N VAL A 46 0.65 6.92 10.06
CA VAL A 46 -0.79 6.75 9.78
C VAL A 46 -1.08 5.38 9.19
N LEU A 47 -2.36 4.98 9.16
CA LEU A 47 -2.83 3.80 8.43
C LEU A 47 -3.32 4.20 7.04
N GLY A 48 -2.77 3.60 6.00
CA GLY A 48 -3.22 3.72 4.62
C GLY A 48 -3.95 2.47 4.15
N GLU A 49 -5.04 2.65 3.42
CA GLU A 49 -5.74 1.59 2.70
C GLU A 49 -5.93 2.01 1.24
N ILE A 50 -5.41 1.23 0.30
CA ILE A 50 -5.61 1.42 -1.14
C ILE A 50 -6.66 0.43 -1.63
N LEU A 51 -7.71 0.93 -2.27
CA LEU A 51 -8.77 0.12 -2.88
C LEU A 51 -9.29 0.75 -4.19
N LEU A 52 -10.04 -0.05 -4.96
CA LEU A 52 -10.85 0.46 -6.07
C LEU A 52 -12.25 0.80 -5.55
N GLU A 53 -12.64 2.07 -5.64
CA GLU A 53 -14.01 2.53 -5.34
C GLU A 53 -14.57 3.25 -6.58
N GLY A 54 -15.65 2.69 -7.12
CA GLY A 54 -16.14 3.05 -8.46
C GLY A 54 -15.09 2.77 -9.52
N ASN A 55 -14.72 3.80 -10.29
CA ASN A 55 -13.69 3.74 -11.33
C ASN A 55 -12.40 4.45 -10.90
N SER A 56 -12.12 4.54 -9.61
CA SER A 56 -10.94 5.23 -9.08
C SER A 56 -10.21 4.39 -8.05
N ILE A 57 -8.88 4.35 -8.16
CA ILE A 57 -8.04 3.87 -7.06
C ILE A 57 -7.93 5.00 -6.05
N ILE A 58 -8.34 4.71 -4.83
CA ILE A 58 -8.43 5.66 -3.73
C ILE A 58 -7.56 5.16 -2.60
N MET A 59 -6.90 6.09 -1.91
CA MET A 59 -6.24 5.83 -0.64
C MET A 59 -7.05 6.46 0.47
N THR A 60 -7.48 5.64 1.41
CA THR A 60 -7.99 6.09 2.69
C THR A 60 -6.80 6.23 3.64
N ILE A 61 -6.69 7.38 4.31
CA ILE A 61 -5.70 7.62 5.36
C ILE A 61 -6.47 7.77 6.67
N THR A 62 -6.16 6.94 7.65
CA THR A 62 -6.77 6.95 8.99
C THR A 62 -5.72 7.31 10.03
N SER A 63 -6.06 8.24 10.92
CA SER A 63 -5.18 8.60 12.03
C SER A 63 -5.01 7.43 13.00
N LEU A 64 -3.78 7.21 13.47
CA LEU A 64 -3.51 6.27 14.56
C LEU A 64 -3.71 6.91 15.94
N VAL A 65 -3.85 8.24 16.02
CA VAL A 65 -4.13 8.97 17.25
C VAL A 65 -5.64 9.02 17.52
N ASP A 66 -6.43 9.23 16.48
CA ASP A 66 -7.90 9.29 16.52
C ASP A 66 -8.51 8.52 15.34
N SER A 67 -8.93 7.28 15.57
CA SER A 67 -9.45 6.39 14.51
C SER A 67 -10.75 6.87 13.86
N GLU A 68 -11.45 7.86 14.45
CA GLU A 68 -12.62 8.48 13.81
C GLU A 68 -12.22 9.46 12.71
N LYS A 69 -10.96 9.90 12.69
CA LYS A 69 -10.44 10.81 11.67
C LYS A 69 -9.87 10.07 10.48
N MET A 70 -10.52 10.30 9.34
CA MET A 70 -10.21 9.67 8.07
C MET A 70 -10.23 10.68 6.93
N ARG A 71 -9.31 10.53 5.99
CA ARG A 71 -9.26 11.30 4.73
C ARG A 71 -9.19 10.36 3.55
N LYS A 72 -9.72 10.81 2.41
CA LYS A 72 -9.62 10.07 1.13
C LYS A 72 -8.82 10.87 0.13
N GLU A 73 -7.94 10.18 -0.59
CA GLU A 73 -7.18 10.73 -1.68
C GLU A 73 -7.36 9.90 -2.94
N THR A 74 -7.77 10.53 -4.04
CA THR A 74 -7.78 9.87 -5.35
C THR A 74 -6.35 9.74 -5.87
N LEU A 75 -5.89 8.50 -6.06
CA LEU A 75 -4.57 8.19 -6.59
C LEU A 75 -4.58 8.07 -8.12
N MET A 76 -5.66 7.54 -8.68
CA MET A 76 -5.86 7.35 -10.12
C MET A 76 -7.35 7.26 -10.46
N GLU A 77 -7.77 7.92 -11.53
CA GLU A 77 -9.14 7.84 -12.08
C GLU A 77 -9.18 6.96 -13.33
N ASN A 78 -10.39 6.62 -13.78
CA ASN A 78 -10.65 5.82 -14.99
C ASN A 78 -10.02 4.43 -14.93
N VAL A 79 -10.07 3.80 -13.75
CA VAL A 79 -9.63 2.43 -13.52
C VAL A 79 -10.83 1.50 -13.67
N SER A 80 -10.79 0.64 -14.69
CA SER A 80 -11.81 -0.38 -14.95
C SER A 80 -11.46 -1.74 -14.34
N ASP A 81 -10.18 -1.94 -14.01
CA ASP A 81 -9.68 -3.20 -13.47
C ASP A 81 -8.51 -2.93 -12.52
N PHE A 82 -8.56 -3.52 -11.33
CA PHE A 82 -7.55 -3.38 -10.27
C PHE A 82 -7.40 -4.69 -9.52
N SER A 83 -6.18 -5.20 -9.45
CA SER A 83 -5.82 -6.29 -8.53
C SER A 83 -4.37 -6.16 -8.08
N PHE A 84 -4.00 -6.93 -7.07
CA PHE A 84 -2.64 -6.95 -6.57
C PHE A 84 -2.21 -8.34 -6.16
N SER A 85 -0.89 -8.49 -6.05
CA SER A 85 -0.26 -9.70 -5.54
C SER A 85 1.06 -9.33 -4.86
N PHE A 86 1.46 -10.15 -3.91
CA PHE A 86 2.65 -9.99 -3.11
C PHE A 86 3.62 -11.13 -3.42
N PHE A 87 4.90 -10.82 -3.56
CA PHE A 87 5.90 -11.86 -3.72
C PHE A 87 6.35 -12.37 -2.35
N SER A 88 6.07 -13.65 -2.08
CA SER A 88 6.47 -14.33 -0.85
C SER A 88 7.89 -14.89 -0.98
N PRO A 89 8.88 -14.39 -0.21
CA PRO A 89 10.23 -14.96 -0.24
C PRO A 89 10.28 -16.39 0.30
N SER A 90 9.46 -16.70 1.32
CA SER A 90 9.38 -18.01 1.94
C SER A 90 8.79 -19.05 0.99
N GLN A 91 7.74 -18.69 0.25
CA GLN A 91 7.07 -19.57 -0.70
C GLN A 91 7.62 -19.49 -2.13
N LYS A 92 8.48 -18.50 -2.42
CA LYS A 92 9.06 -18.21 -3.75
C LYS A 92 8.02 -18.06 -4.87
N LYS A 93 6.87 -17.45 -4.56
CA LYS A 93 5.78 -17.25 -5.52
C LYS A 93 4.96 -16.00 -5.22
N TRP A 94 4.21 -15.55 -6.21
CA TRP A 94 3.18 -14.52 -6.04
C TRP A 94 1.96 -15.11 -5.33
N ILE A 95 1.46 -14.39 -4.33
CA ILE A 95 0.24 -14.71 -3.59
C ILE A 95 -0.67 -13.48 -3.54
N THR A 96 -1.98 -13.68 -3.54
CA THR A 96 -2.96 -12.58 -3.53
C THR A 96 -3.43 -12.22 -2.13
N ASN A 97 -3.20 -13.10 -1.15
CA ASN A 97 -3.47 -12.85 0.25
C ASN A 97 -2.17 -12.75 1.04
N TRP A 98 -1.96 -11.64 1.76
CA TRP A 98 -0.89 -11.48 2.73
C TRP A 98 -1.51 -11.29 4.12
N ASP A 99 -1.43 -12.33 4.96
CA ASP A 99 -2.04 -12.33 6.29
C ASP A 99 -1.28 -11.37 7.23
N LYS A 100 -2.00 -10.67 8.11
CA LYS A 100 -1.43 -9.88 9.23
C LYS A 100 -0.49 -10.69 10.12
N LYS A 101 -0.64 -12.01 10.16
CA LYS A 101 0.17 -12.94 10.96
C LYS A 101 1.49 -13.31 10.28
N GLU A 102 1.69 -12.94 9.02
CA GLU A 102 2.97 -13.19 8.34
C GLU A 102 4.10 -12.48 9.10
N THR A 103 5.11 -13.25 9.50
CA THR A 103 6.22 -12.75 10.32
C THR A 103 7.24 -11.96 9.51
N CYS A 104 7.15 -12.05 8.18
CA CYS A 104 7.96 -11.28 7.25
C CYS A 104 7.03 -10.49 6.32
N LEU A 105 7.50 -9.33 5.89
CA LEU A 105 6.80 -8.51 4.91
C LEU A 105 7.12 -9.01 3.49
N PRO A 106 6.25 -8.75 2.50
CA PRO A 106 6.56 -9.09 1.13
C PRO A 106 7.69 -8.19 0.63
N VAL A 107 8.57 -8.77 -0.19
CA VAL A 107 9.69 -8.02 -0.81
C VAL A 107 9.27 -7.27 -2.06
N MET A 108 8.11 -7.61 -2.63
CA MET A 108 7.55 -6.93 -3.79
C MET A 108 6.03 -6.98 -3.74
N ILE A 109 5.41 -5.94 -4.28
CA ILE A 109 4.00 -5.94 -4.67
C ILE A 109 3.90 -5.69 -6.16
N LYS A 110 2.96 -6.39 -6.79
CA LYS A 110 2.58 -6.16 -8.17
C LYS A 110 1.13 -5.70 -8.19
N LEU A 111 0.90 -4.53 -8.76
CA LEU A 111 -0.43 -4.00 -9.05
C LEU A 111 -0.75 -4.25 -10.51
N HIS A 112 -1.92 -4.78 -10.78
CA HIS A 112 -2.50 -4.85 -12.11
C HIS A 112 -3.55 -3.76 -12.24
N ILE A 113 -3.40 -2.86 -13.22
CA ILE A 113 -4.30 -1.73 -13.46
C ILE A 113 -4.55 -1.62 -14.96
N ASN A 114 -5.81 -1.74 -15.41
CA ASN A 114 -6.21 -1.59 -16.82
C ASN A 114 -5.28 -2.34 -17.80
N ALA A 115 -5.08 -3.65 -17.58
CA ALA A 115 -4.18 -4.51 -18.38
C ALA A 115 -2.68 -4.16 -18.32
N LYS A 116 -2.23 -3.35 -17.35
CA LYS A 116 -0.81 -3.03 -17.11
C LYS A 116 -0.36 -3.48 -15.73
N ASP A 117 0.83 -4.07 -15.67
CA ASP A 117 1.46 -4.46 -14.41
C ASP A 117 2.45 -3.38 -13.93
N TYR A 118 2.37 -3.06 -12.63
CA TYR A 118 3.27 -2.16 -11.93
C TYR A 118 3.89 -2.90 -10.75
N CYS A 119 5.21 -3.09 -10.76
CA CYS A 119 5.93 -3.74 -9.67
C CYS A 119 6.62 -2.70 -8.79
N TYR A 120 6.43 -2.83 -7.48
CA TYR A 120 7.13 -2.05 -6.47
C TYR A 120 7.91 -3.00 -5.58
N ILE A 121 9.21 -2.73 -5.46
CA ILE A 121 10.12 -3.49 -4.62
C ILE A 121 10.20 -2.78 -3.27
N PHE A 122 10.08 -3.59 -2.25
CA PHE A 122 10.05 -3.23 -0.87
C PHE A 122 11.35 -3.71 -0.23
N ASN A 123 12.25 -2.78 0.08
CA ASN A 123 13.66 -2.98 0.45
C ASN A 123 14.63 -3.31 -0.69
N GLN A 124 15.42 -2.33 -1.11
CA GLN A 124 16.82 -2.10 -0.70
C GLN A 124 17.14 -0.64 -1.09
N GLU A 125 18.26 -0.07 -0.65
CA GLU A 125 18.65 1.34 -0.87
C GLU A 125 18.64 1.84 -2.34
N ASN A 126 18.25 1.03 -3.33
CA ASN A 126 18.10 1.42 -4.73
C ASN A 126 16.96 0.64 -5.43
N PRO A 127 16.11 1.30 -6.26
CA PRO A 127 15.22 0.61 -7.18
C PRO A 127 16.01 -0.11 -8.29
N ILE A 128 15.60 -1.33 -8.66
CA ILE A 128 16.11 -2.04 -9.83
C ILE A 128 15.17 -1.76 -11.01
N GLU A 129 15.70 -1.20 -12.11
CA GLU A 129 14.98 -1.15 -13.38
C GLU A 129 14.93 -2.55 -13.99
N LEU A 130 13.72 -3.02 -14.29
CA LEU A 130 13.54 -4.24 -15.07
C LEU A 130 13.53 -3.84 -16.54
N SER A 131 14.58 -4.29 -17.26
CA SER A 131 14.77 -4.15 -18.72
C SER A 131 13.84 -5.05 -19.52
#